data_AF-A0AAV4CL71-F1
#
_entry.id   AF-A0AAV4CL71-F1
#
_cell.length_a   1.000
_cell.length_b   1.000
_cell.length_c   1.000
_cell.angle_alpha   90.00
_cell.angle_beta   90.00
_cell.angle_gamma   90.00
#
_symmetry.space_group_name_H-M   'P 1'
#
loop_
_entity.id
_entity.type
_entity.pdbx_description
1 polymer ?
#
loop_
_entity_poly.entity_id
_entity_poly.type
_entity_poly.pdbx_seq_one_letter_code
_entity_poly.pdbx_strand_id
1 'polypeptide(L)'
;MPNLGVGLNNVTLQFKLIPKLLWPLYDICSTTAEAIEAKINKYTRKWLGVPPGLSDVAMYCRKAKLKFPMKSILEEYKCGRARLLTMLEEADDHVVKTVQPSLKTGRKWKVTKAIDEAKECLRMKEVIDQTQTDRRGLGSTTAKWWSKTEGKEERDTVVDEISNKEDSARVQKAVQQPQQGQWTNWDTAIQRSLTCVG
;
A
#
# COMPACT_ATOMS: atom_id res chain seq x y z
N MET A 1 11.87 -6.95 -33.24
CA MET A 1 10.44 -6.61 -33.42
C MET A 1 9.87 -6.33 -32.03
N PRO A 2 9.33 -5.14 -31.76
CA PRO A 2 9.70 -4.40 -30.55
C PRO A 2 8.77 -4.66 -29.36
N ASN A 3 9.36 -4.83 -28.17
CA ASN A 3 8.70 -4.92 -26.87
C ASN A 3 8.12 -3.55 -26.40
N LEU A 4 7.41 -2.85 -27.27
CA LEU A 4 6.71 -1.59 -26.97
C LEU A 4 5.50 -1.78 -26.03
N GLY A 5 5.03 -3.02 -25.85
CA GLY A 5 3.82 -3.29 -25.07
C GLY A 5 4.00 -3.18 -23.56
N VAL A 6 5.15 -3.56 -22.98
CA VAL A 6 5.19 -3.91 -21.55
C VAL A 6 5.32 -2.67 -20.63
N GLY A 7 6.17 -1.70 -21.01
CA GLY A 7 6.36 -0.46 -20.23
C GLY A 7 5.18 0.51 -20.30
N LEU A 8 4.60 0.67 -21.49
CA LEU A 8 3.36 1.42 -21.71
C LEU A 8 2.19 0.80 -20.93
N ASN A 9 2.12 -0.53 -20.84
CA ASN A 9 1.06 -1.21 -20.12
C ASN A 9 1.19 -1.11 -18.61
N ASN A 10 2.40 -1.03 -18.03
CA ASN A 10 2.53 -0.81 -16.59
C ASN A 10 1.98 0.57 -16.18
N VAL A 11 2.40 1.63 -16.87
CA VAL A 11 1.86 2.98 -16.67
C VAL A 11 0.36 3.01 -16.95
N THR A 12 -0.10 2.30 -17.98
CA THR A 12 -1.54 2.24 -18.32
C THR A 12 -2.35 1.47 -17.25
N LEU A 13 -1.82 0.37 -16.71
CA LEU A 13 -2.45 -0.39 -15.62
C LEU A 13 -2.51 0.46 -14.35
N GLN A 14 -1.39 1.06 -13.95
CA GLN A 14 -1.29 1.86 -12.73
C GLN A 14 -2.09 3.16 -12.79
N PHE A 15 -1.98 3.92 -13.89
CA PHE A 15 -2.54 5.28 -13.98
C PHE A 15 -3.85 5.38 -14.75
N LYS A 16 -4.25 4.38 -15.55
CA LYS A 16 -5.53 4.39 -16.28
C LYS A 16 -6.51 3.33 -15.81
N LEU A 17 -6.06 2.10 -15.56
CA LEU A 17 -6.96 0.99 -15.22
C LEU A 17 -7.34 1.00 -13.73
N ILE A 18 -6.37 1.12 -12.82
CA ILE A 18 -6.64 1.10 -11.37
C ILE A 18 -7.62 2.21 -10.96
N PRO A 19 -7.47 3.48 -11.38
CA PRO A 19 -8.43 4.52 -11.01
C PRO A 19 -9.86 4.25 -11.52
N LYS A 20 -9.99 3.71 -12.74
CA LYS A 20 -11.28 3.33 -13.32
C LYS A 20 -11.92 2.13 -12.63
N LEU A 21 -11.11 1.18 -12.17
CA LEU A 21 -11.58 0.04 -11.37
C LEU A 21 -11.89 0.43 -9.92
N LEU A 22 -11.25 1.47 -9.40
CA LEU A 22 -11.49 1.94 -8.03
C LEU A 22 -12.90 2.53 -7.89
N TRP A 23 -13.39 3.25 -8.90
CA TRP A 23 -14.72 3.86 -8.91
C TRP A 23 -15.88 2.87 -8.63
N PRO A 24 -16.03 1.74 -9.34
CA PRO A 24 -17.06 0.75 -9.02
C PRO A 24 -16.81 0.02 -7.69
N LEU A 25 -15.58 0.05 -7.14
CA LEU A 25 -15.27 -0.60 -5.87
C LEU A 25 -15.73 0.21 -4.64
N TYR A 26 -16.16 1.47 -4.81
CA TYR A 26 -16.62 2.31 -3.69
C TYR A 26 -17.90 1.82 -3.00
N ASP A 27 -18.69 0.93 -3.61
CA ASP A 27 -19.89 0.35 -2.96
C ASP A 27 -19.72 -1.11 -2.53
N ILE A 28 -18.52 -1.66 -2.69
CA ILE A 28 -18.30 -3.10 -2.61
C ILE A 28 -17.49 -3.47 -1.36
N CYS A 29 -17.72 -4.67 -0.82
CA CYS A 29 -16.96 -5.27 0.28
C CYS A 29 -15.52 -5.63 -0.12
N SER A 30 -14.61 -5.67 0.88
CA SER A 30 -13.20 -6.03 0.67
C SER A 30 -12.98 -7.41 0.01
N THR A 31 -13.89 -8.36 0.23
CA THR A 31 -13.85 -9.72 -0.35
C THR A 31 -13.93 -9.71 -1.88
N THR A 32 -14.68 -8.79 -2.47
CA THR A 32 -14.77 -8.70 -3.94
C THR A 32 -13.51 -8.08 -4.52
N ALA A 33 -12.90 -7.10 -3.85
CA ALA A 33 -11.60 -6.55 -4.25
C ALA A 33 -10.53 -7.64 -4.27
N GLU A 34 -10.50 -8.53 -3.27
CA GLU A 34 -9.62 -9.70 -3.23
C GLU A 34 -9.87 -10.67 -4.39
N ALA A 35 -11.14 -10.95 -4.72
CA ALA A 35 -11.48 -11.84 -5.82
C ALA A 35 -11.06 -11.28 -7.19
N ILE A 36 -11.17 -9.96 -7.37
CA ILE A 36 -10.70 -9.26 -8.58
C ILE A 36 -9.17 -9.32 -8.66
N GLU A 37 -8.47 -9.03 -7.57
CA GLU A 37 -7.01 -9.12 -7.51
C GLU A 37 -6.52 -10.55 -7.80
N ALA A 38 -7.20 -11.58 -7.27
CA ALA A 38 -6.86 -12.98 -7.56
C ALA A 38 -6.97 -13.31 -9.06
N LYS A 39 -8.02 -12.82 -9.74
CA LYS A 39 -8.18 -12.98 -11.20
C LYS A 39 -7.08 -12.25 -11.95
N ILE A 40 -6.80 -11.00 -11.59
CA ILE A 40 -5.75 -10.20 -12.24
C ILE A 40 -4.39 -10.86 -12.07
N ASN A 41 -4.05 -11.31 -10.87
CA ASN A 41 -2.81 -12.05 -10.60
C ASN A 41 -2.65 -13.29 -11.48
N LYS A 42 -3.73 -14.07 -11.69
CA LYS A 42 -3.69 -15.24 -12.57
C LYS A 42 -3.31 -14.84 -14.01
N TYR A 43 -3.93 -13.79 -14.54
CA TYR A 43 -3.63 -13.30 -15.89
C TYR A 43 -2.25 -12.65 -15.99
N THR A 44 -1.86 -11.85 -14.99
CA THR A 44 -0.54 -11.22 -14.93
C THR A 44 0.57 -12.27 -14.89
N ARG A 45 0.43 -13.35 -14.10
CA ARG A 45 1.41 -14.45 -14.09
C ARG A 45 1.54 -15.13 -15.45
N LYS A 46 0.39 -15.46 -16.08
CA LYS A 46 0.36 -16.06 -17.42
C LYS A 46 1.01 -15.14 -18.46
N TRP A 47 0.76 -13.84 -18.36
CA TRP A 47 1.28 -12.84 -19.29
C TRP A 47 2.79 -12.61 -19.13
N LEU A 48 3.29 -12.60 -17.89
CA LEU A 48 4.73 -12.50 -17.60
C LEU A 48 5.50 -13.81 -17.83
N GLY A 49 4.82 -14.91 -18.16
CA GLY A 49 5.44 -16.23 -18.32
C GLY A 49 6.01 -16.82 -17.02
N VAL A 50 5.60 -16.29 -15.86
CA VAL A 50 6.07 -16.77 -14.55
C VAL A 50 5.23 -17.95 -14.05
N PRO A 51 5.79 -18.85 -13.22
CA PRO A 51 5.06 -19.98 -12.68
C PRO A 51 3.77 -19.55 -11.94
N PRO A 52 2.68 -20.34 -12.04
CA PRO A 52 1.43 -20.03 -11.33
C PRO A 52 1.59 -20.03 -9.80
N GLY A 53 2.60 -20.74 -9.29
CA GLY A 53 2.97 -20.80 -7.87
C GLY A 53 3.76 -19.59 -7.36
N LEU A 54 4.07 -18.59 -8.20
CA LEU A 54 4.75 -17.38 -7.76
C LEU A 54 3.85 -16.60 -6.77
N SER A 55 4.41 -16.32 -5.59
CA SER A 55 3.76 -15.56 -4.52
C SER A 55 3.38 -14.16 -4.98
N ASP A 56 2.21 -13.70 -4.56
CA ASP A 56 1.75 -12.30 -4.69
C ASP A 56 2.70 -11.30 -4.02
N VAL A 57 3.41 -11.74 -2.97
CA VAL A 57 4.46 -10.98 -2.31
C VAL A 57 5.53 -10.52 -3.31
N ALA A 58 5.97 -11.42 -4.19
CA ALA A 58 6.99 -11.09 -5.19
C ALA A 58 6.49 -10.04 -6.19
N MET A 59 5.18 -9.98 -6.44
CA MET A 59 4.57 -9.04 -7.40
C MET A 59 4.33 -7.64 -6.82
N TYR A 60 4.05 -7.52 -5.52
CA TYR A 60 3.58 -6.25 -4.93
C TYR A 60 4.47 -5.70 -3.81
N CYS A 61 5.42 -6.46 -3.28
CA CYS A 61 6.22 -6.02 -2.15
C CYS A 61 7.21 -4.90 -2.54
N ARG A 62 7.13 -3.78 -1.82
CA ARG A 62 8.06 -2.63 -1.96
C ARG A 62 9.36 -2.82 -1.20
N LYS A 63 9.48 -3.82 -0.34
CA LYS A 63 10.73 -4.14 0.35
C LYS A 63 11.51 -5.28 -0.31
N ALA A 64 10.92 -5.96 -1.30
CA ALA A 64 11.59 -7.00 -2.07
C ALA A 64 12.85 -6.49 -2.77
N LYS A 65 13.87 -7.35 -2.87
CA LYS A 65 15.13 -7.03 -3.58
C LYS A 65 14.89 -6.83 -5.08
N LEU A 66 13.96 -7.58 -5.66
CA LEU A 66 13.47 -7.38 -7.01
C LEU A 66 12.03 -6.88 -6.95
N LYS A 67 11.79 -5.64 -7.36
CA LYS A 67 10.46 -5.01 -7.32
C LYS A 67 9.82 -5.05 -8.68
N PHE A 68 8.60 -5.57 -8.77
CA PHE A 68 7.74 -5.21 -9.89
C PHE A 68 7.12 -3.83 -9.60
N PRO A 69 7.03 -2.94 -10.60
CA PRO A 69 6.33 -1.66 -10.45
C PRO A 69 4.82 -1.88 -10.50
N MET A 70 4.28 -2.75 -9.65
CA MET A 70 2.85 -3.02 -9.57
C MET A 70 2.36 -2.78 -8.15
N LYS A 71 1.27 -2.03 -8.04
CA LYS A 71 0.51 -1.88 -6.80
C LYS A 71 -0.62 -2.91 -6.73
N SER A 72 -0.90 -3.37 -5.51
CA SER A 72 -2.00 -4.28 -5.22
C SER A 72 -3.32 -3.50 -5.25
N ILE A 73 -4.35 -4.10 -5.84
CA ILE A 73 -5.67 -3.47 -5.96
C ILE A 73 -6.35 -3.40 -4.59
N LEU A 74 -6.17 -4.43 -3.77
CA LEU A 74 -6.66 -4.45 -2.39
C LEU A 74 -6.01 -3.36 -1.55
N GLU A 75 -4.71 -3.13 -1.74
CA GLU A 75 -4.00 -2.04 -1.05
C GLU A 75 -4.57 -0.69 -1.45
N GLU A 76 -4.71 -0.42 -2.75
CA GLU A 76 -5.29 0.83 -3.26
C GLU A 76 -6.76 0.99 -2.83
N TYR A 77 -7.53 -0.10 -2.78
CA TYR A 77 -8.88 -0.11 -2.23
C TYR A 77 -8.90 0.31 -0.75
N LYS A 78 -8.03 -0.27 0.09
CA LYS A 78 -7.96 0.07 1.52
C LYS A 78 -7.53 1.53 1.71
N CYS A 79 -6.52 1.97 0.97
CA CYS A 79 -6.02 3.35 0.99
C CYS A 79 -7.10 4.34 0.53
N GLY A 80 -7.81 4.04 -0.54
CA GLY A 80 -8.90 4.87 -1.06
C GLY A 80 -10.08 4.97 -0.08
N ARG A 81 -10.43 3.85 0.58
CA ARG A 81 -11.45 3.84 1.65
C ARG A 81 -11.04 4.68 2.86
N ALA A 82 -9.80 4.54 3.31
CA ALA A 82 -9.28 5.31 4.42
C ALA A 82 -9.25 6.81 4.09
N ARG A 83 -8.76 7.17 2.90
CA ARG A 83 -8.72 8.55 2.40
C ARG A 83 -10.11 9.18 2.31
N LEU A 84 -11.10 8.43 1.84
CA LEU A 84 -12.48 8.93 1.77
C LEU A 84 -13.07 9.14 3.16
N LEU A 85 -12.84 8.22 4.11
CA LEU A 85 -13.35 8.37 5.46
C LEU A 85 -12.72 9.56 6.18
N THR A 86 -11.39 9.70 6.14
CA THR A 86 -10.71 10.85 6.77
C THR A 86 -11.11 12.18 6.12
N MET A 87 -11.32 12.20 4.80
CA MET A 87 -11.84 13.38 4.11
C MET A 87 -13.25 13.76 4.57
N LEU A 88 -14.13 12.77 4.82
CA LEU A 88 -15.48 13.03 5.33
C LEU A 88 -15.48 13.47 6.80
N GLU A 89 -14.56 12.94 7.62
CA GLU A 89 -14.38 13.37 9.01
C GLU A 89 -13.91 14.84 9.12
N GLU A 90 -13.03 15.27 8.21
CA GLU A 90 -12.49 16.63 8.18
C GLU A 90 -13.37 17.64 7.42
N ALA A 91 -14.47 17.20 6.79
CA ALA A 91 -15.31 18.08 6.00
C ALA A 91 -15.95 19.19 6.85
N ASP A 92 -15.93 20.44 6.37
CA ASP A 92 -16.50 21.58 7.09
C ASP A 92 -18.03 21.58 7.17
N ASP A 93 -18.69 20.78 6.32
CA ASP A 93 -20.15 20.71 6.29
C ASP A 93 -20.71 20.05 7.56
N HIS A 94 -21.48 20.86 8.31
CA HIS A 94 -22.18 20.43 9.52
C HIS A 94 -23.09 19.21 9.32
N VAL A 95 -23.72 19.06 8.14
CA VAL A 95 -24.59 17.91 7.85
C VAL A 95 -23.77 16.63 7.80
N VAL A 96 -22.62 16.65 7.13
CA VAL A 96 -21.72 15.50 7.01
C VAL A 96 -21.15 15.12 8.37
N LYS A 97 -20.74 16.11 9.16
CA LYS A 97 -20.26 15.92 10.55
C LYS A 97 -21.33 15.33 11.47
N THR A 98 -22.60 15.68 11.27
CA THR A 98 -23.72 15.16 12.07
C THR A 98 -24.08 13.74 11.69
N VAL A 99 -24.08 13.42 10.38
CA VAL A 99 -24.51 12.13 9.87
C VAL A 99 -23.43 11.04 10.03
N GLN A 100 -22.14 11.39 10.02
CA GLN A 100 -20.99 10.46 10.10
C GLN A 100 -21.21 9.19 9.24
N PRO A 101 -21.24 9.31 7.91
CA PRO A 101 -21.58 8.21 7.03
C PRO A 101 -20.63 7.02 7.22
N SER A 102 -21.17 5.89 7.69
CA SER A 102 -20.40 4.67 7.83
C SER A 102 -20.14 4.02 6.46
N LEU A 103 -18.86 3.76 6.15
CA LEU A 103 -18.48 3.11 4.89
C LEU A 103 -18.73 1.60 4.95
N LYS A 104 -19.51 1.09 3.99
CA LYS A 104 -19.73 -0.35 3.80
C LYS A 104 -18.44 -1.03 3.35
N THR A 105 -17.69 -1.59 4.29
CA THR A 105 -16.42 -2.30 4.01
C THR A 105 -16.50 -3.82 4.15
N GLY A 106 -17.63 -4.33 4.67
CA GLY A 106 -17.87 -5.75 4.95
C GLY A 106 -17.44 -6.17 6.36
N ARG A 107 -17.46 -7.48 6.64
CA ARG A 107 -17.10 -8.05 7.96
C ARG A 107 -15.59 -8.24 8.15
N LYS A 108 -14.88 -8.55 7.06
CA LYS A 108 -13.45 -8.97 7.10
C LYS A 108 -12.50 -7.84 7.47
N TRP A 109 -12.82 -6.62 7.06
CA TRP A 109 -11.99 -5.44 7.29
C TRP A 109 -12.88 -4.24 7.58
N LYS A 110 -12.48 -3.39 8.53
CA LYS A 110 -13.20 -2.18 8.92
C LYS A 110 -12.26 -0.98 8.80
N VAL A 111 -12.71 0.06 8.08
CA VAL A 111 -11.89 1.26 7.82
C VAL A 111 -11.53 2.00 9.11
N THR A 112 -12.52 2.22 9.98
CA THR A 112 -12.33 2.97 11.24
C THR A 112 -11.21 2.39 12.08
N LYS A 113 -11.27 1.07 12.34
CA LYS A 113 -10.22 0.35 13.06
C LYS A 113 -8.85 0.49 12.39
N ALA A 114 -8.78 0.39 11.07
CA ALA A 114 -7.51 0.49 10.35
C ALA A 114 -6.90 1.89 10.45
N ILE A 115 -7.73 2.94 10.43
CA ILE A 115 -7.32 4.33 10.66
C ILE A 115 -6.85 4.52 12.09
N ASP A 116 -7.61 4.06 13.08
CA ASP A 116 -7.27 4.19 14.50
C ASP A 116 -5.92 3.51 14.79
N GLU A 117 -5.75 2.26 14.35
CA GLU A 117 -4.49 1.55 14.47
C GLU A 117 -3.34 2.26 13.74
N ALA A 118 -3.60 2.92 12.61
CA ALA A 118 -2.58 3.68 11.88
C ALA A 118 -2.18 4.95 12.64
N LYS A 119 -3.15 5.70 13.18
CA LYS A 119 -2.93 6.87 14.04
C LYS A 119 -2.12 6.49 15.29
N GLU A 120 -2.45 5.39 15.96
CA GLU A 120 -1.66 4.92 17.12
C GLU A 120 -0.23 4.50 16.73
N CYS A 121 -0.06 3.86 15.57
CA CYS A 121 1.27 3.50 15.09
C CYS A 121 2.11 4.76 14.78
N LEU A 122 1.50 5.80 14.21
CA LEU A 122 2.16 7.08 13.95
C LEU A 122 2.58 7.78 15.26
N ARG A 123 1.70 7.79 16.28
CA ARG A 123 2.06 8.30 17.62
C ARG A 123 3.23 7.52 18.22
N MET A 124 3.20 6.20 18.11
CA MET A 124 4.29 5.36 18.61
C MET A 124 5.60 5.62 17.86
N LYS A 125 5.56 5.77 16.54
CA LYS A 125 6.73 6.14 15.73
C LYS A 125 7.27 7.51 16.11
N GLU A 126 6.41 8.49 16.35
CA GLU A 126 6.83 9.83 16.78
C GLU A 126 7.62 9.80 18.10
N VAL A 127 7.29 8.88 19.01
CA VAL A 127 8.02 8.65 20.26
C VAL A 127 9.34 7.89 20.03
N ILE A 128 9.35 6.86 19.17
CA ILE A 128 10.50 5.97 18.96
C ILE A 128 11.53 6.54 17.98
N ASP A 129 11.10 7.27 16.95
CA ASP A 129 11.94 7.76 15.85
C ASP A 129 12.85 8.93 16.27
N GLN A 130 12.75 9.41 17.51
CA GLN A 130 13.67 10.38 18.11
C GLN A 130 15.04 9.78 18.47
N THR A 131 15.34 8.57 18.00
CA THR A 131 16.59 7.87 18.27
C THR A 131 17.65 8.19 17.23
N GLN A 132 18.93 8.16 17.66
CA GLN A 132 20.06 8.37 16.77
C GLN A 132 20.14 7.21 15.76
N THR A 133 19.76 7.46 14.51
CA THR A 133 19.80 6.45 13.43
C THR A 133 21.14 6.39 12.70
N ASP A 134 21.98 7.43 12.82
CA ASP A 134 23.27 7.54 12.13
C ASP A 134 24.36 8.11 13.05
N ARG A 135 25.63 8.01 12.66
CA ARG A 135 26.77 8.57 13.41
C ARG A 135 26.81 10.10 13.47
N ARG A 136 25.81 10.78 12.89
CA ARG A 136 25.69 12.25 12.87
C ARG A 136 25.29 12.86 14.22
N GLY A 137 24.89 12.04 15.19
CA GLY A 137 24.48 12.48 16.52
C GLY A 137 22.99 12.83 16.62
N LEU A 138 22.50 12.91 17.87
CA LEU A 138 21.13 13.32 18.18
C LEU A 138 20.85 14.75 17.71
N GLY A 139 19.70 14.98 17.08
CA GLY A 139 19.29 16.30 16.58
C GLY A 139 19.79 16.69 15.18
N SER A 140 20.57 15.83 14.51
CA SER A 140 21.03 16.10 13.13
C SER A 140 19.92 15.96 12.07
N THR A 141 18.85 15.23 12.36
CA THR A 141 17.70 15.04 11.47
C THR A 141 16.52 15.88 11.94
N THR A 142 15.85 16.59 11.03
CA THR A 142 14.59 17.27 11.32
C THR A 142 13.53 16.23 11.68
N ALA A 143 13.17 16.16 12.96
CA ALA A 143 12.08 15.30 13.41
C ALA A 143 10.77 15.75 12.76
N LYS A 144 10.14 14.85 11.99
CA LYS A 144 8.78 15.06 11.47
C LYS A 144 7.80 14.70 12.58
N TRP A 145 7.13 15.71 13.13
CA TRP A 145 6.14 15.54 14.19
C TRP A 145 4.78 15.30 13.57
N TRP A 146 4.22 14.11 13.80
CA TRP A 146 2.87 13.76 13.38
C TRP A 146 1.84 14.65 14.08
N SER A 147 2.05 14.91 15.36
CA SER A 147 1.23 15.83 16.17
C SER A 147 1.13 17.26 15.61
N LYS A 148 2.02 17.67 14.69
CA LYS A 148 2.06 19.01 14.10
C LYS A 148 1.58 19.04 12.65
N THR A 149 1.28 17.90 12.03
CA THR A 149 0.72 17.88 10.68
C THR A 149 -0.78 18.04 10.76
N GLU A 150 -1.34 18.88 9.90
CA GLU A 150 -2.78 19.15 9.85
C GLU A 150 -3.34 18.95 8.44
N GLY A 151 -4.63 18.58 8.37
CA GLY A 151 -5.40 18.53 7.13
C GLY A 151 -4.86 17.51 6.12
N LYS A 152 -4.50 17.96 4.92
CA LYS A 152 -4.11 17.04 3.84
C LYS A 152 -2.85 16.24 4.18
N GLU A 153 -1.84 16.87 4.76
CA GLU A 153 -0.59 16.19 5.14
C GLU A 153 -0.83 15.13 6.22
N GLU A 154 -1.78 15.43 7.12
CA GLU A 154 -2.26 14.48 8.11
C GLU A 154 -2.80 13.23 7.37
N ARG A 155 -3.85 13.42 6.57
CA ARG A 155 -4.49 12.31 5.83
C ARG A 155 -3.53 11.49 4.99
N ASP A 156 -2.65 12.15 4.24
CA ASP A 156 -1.70 11.45 3.36
C ASP A 156 -0.74 10.57 4.19
N THR A 157 -0.27 11.04 5.35
CA THR A 157 0.59 10.24 6.22
C THR A 157 -0.15 9.05 6.86
N VAL A 158 -1.44 9.20 7.23
CA VAL A 158 -2.26 8.05 7.70
C VAL A 158 -2.43 7.01 6.61
N VAL A 159 -2.75 7.45 5.40
CA VAL A 159 -2.95 6.55 4.25
C VAL A 159 -1.64 5.84 3.89
N ASP A 160 -0.51 6.56 3.92
CA ASP A 160 0.82 5.98 3.71
C ASP A 160 1.16 4.95 4.80
N GLU A 161 0.77 5.19 6.05
CA GLU A 161 0.96 4.21 7.12
C GLU A 161 0.14 2.94 6.91
N ILE A 162 -1.11 3.06 6.45
CA ILE A 162 -1.93 1.91 6.08
C ILE A 162 -1.27 1.12 4.94
N SER A 163 -0.78 1.82 3.91
CA SER A 163 -0.02 1.21 2.82
C SER A 163 1.24 0.50 3.33
N ASN A 164 1.96 1.09 4.27
CA ASN A 164 3.18 0.51 4.87
C ASN A 164 2.89 -0.72 5.74
N LYS A 165 1.74 -0.77 6.41
CA LYS A 165 1.28 -1.97 7.13
C LYS A 165 0.99 -3.13 6.18
N GLU A 166 0.34 -2.88 5.04
CA GLU A 166 0.11 -3.91 4.02
C GLU A 166 1.45 -4.45 3.46
N ASP A 167 2.41 -3.56 3.19
CA ASP A 167 3.73 -3.99 2.74
C ASP A 167 4.50 -4.77 3.82
N SER A 168 4.37 -4.38 5.09
CA SER A 168 4.98 -5.10 6.22
C SER A 168 4.36 -6.49 6.41
N ALA A 169 3.04 -6.63 6.23
CA ALA A 169 2.36 -7.94 6.22
C ALA A 169 2.85 -8.83 5.06
N ARG A 170 3.12 -8.25 3.88
CA ARG A 170 3.74 -8.98 2.77
C ARG A 170 5.16 -9.46 3.12
N VAL A 171 5.96 -8.63 3.79
CA VAL A 171 7.29 -9.04 4.25
C VAL A 171 7.21 -10.15 5.29
N GLN A 172 6.29 -10.05 6.26
CA GLN A 172 6.07 -11.13 7.24
C GLN A 172 5.70 -12.45 6.54
N LYS A 173 4.82 -12.40 5.54
CA LYS A 173 4.48 -13.55 4.70
C LYS A 173 5.70 -14.06 3.93
N ALA A 174 6.58 -13.18 3.45
CA ALA A 174 7.82 -13.56 2.77
C ALA A 174 8.75 -14.34 3.69
N VAL A 175 8.97 -13.87 4.93
CA VAL A 175 9.83 -14.54 5.92
C VAL A 175 9.37 -15.98 6.19
N GLN A 176 8.06 -16.23 6.13
CA GLN A 176 7.47 -17.56 6.31
C GLN A 176 7.57 -18.45 5.06
N GLN A 177 8.08 -17.96 3.93
CA GLN A 177 8.23 -18.71 2.67
C GLN A 177 9.69 -19.19 2.48
N PRO A 178 10.02 -20.45 2.77
CA PRO A 178 11.41 -20.92 2.83
C PRO A 178 12.15 -20.90 1.48
N GLN A 179 11.44 -21.00 0.36
CA GLN A 179 12.03 -20.94 -0.99
C GLN A 179 11.89 -19.55 -1.62
N GLN A 180 10.67 -19.03 -1.70
CA GLN A 180 10.39 -17.75 -2.38
C GLN A 180 10.73 -16.52 -1.53
N GLY A 181 10.93 -16.70 -0.22
CA GLY A 181 11.24 -15.65 0.74
C GLY A 181 12.72 -15.49 1.06
N GLN A 182 13.62 -16.30 0.49
CA GLN A 182 15.05 -16.26 0.83
C GLN A 182 15.71 -14.89 0.64
N TRP A 183 15.14 -14.06 -0.23
CA TRP A 183 15.59 -12.68 -0.45
C TRP A 183 15.52 -11.80 0.81
N THR A 184 14.76 -12.17 1.84
CA THR A 184 14.72 -11.44 3.11
C THR A 184 16.05 -11.46 3.85
N ASN A 185 16.90 -12.45 3.57
CA ASN A 185 18.21 -12.63 4.23
C ASN A 185 19.37 -12.11 3.37
N TRP A 186 19.08 -11.50 2.20
CA TRP A 186 20.11 -11.02 1.28
C TRP A 186 20.56 -9.60 1.65
N ASP A 187 21.25 -9.44 2.78
CA ASP A 187 21.61 -8.11 3.30
C ASP A 187 22.51 -7.30 2.34
N THR A 188 23.39 -7.97 1.61
CA THR A 188 24.32 -7.35 0.65
C THR A 188 23.72 -7.09 -0.73
N ALA A 189 22.53 -7.63 -1.03
CA ALA A 189 21.95 -7.48 -2.36
C ALA A 189 21.36 -6.08 -2.56
N ILE A 190 21.78 -5.43 -3.66
CA ILE A 190 21.23 -4.14 -4.09
C ILE A 190 19.78 -4.34 -4.55
N GLN A 191 18.89 -3.50 -4.05
CA GLN A 191 17.51 -3.48 -4.48
C GLN A 191 17.40 -2.95 -5.91
N ARG A 192 16.72 -3.68 -6.78
CA ARG A 192 16.43 -3.29 -8.17
C ARG A 192 14.94 -3.33 -8.42
N SER A 193 14.43 -2.29 -9.05
CA SER A 193 13.13 -2.33 -9.69
C SER A 193 13.27 -2.87 -11.10
N LEU A 194 12.34 -3.72 -11.50
CA LEU A 194 12.12 -4.07 -12.90
C LEU A 194 11.52 -2.84 -13.59
N THR A 195 12.38 -1.86 -13.88
CA THR A 195 12.05 -0.83 -14.85
C THR A 195 12.11 -1.49 -16.21
N CYS A 196 11.03 -1.39 -16.98
CA CYS A 196 11.07 -1.73 -18.39
C CYS A 196 11.85 -0.61 -19.10
N VAL A 197 13.17 -0.58 -18.94
CA VAL A 197 14.06 0.25 -19.74
C VAL A 197 14.28 -0.50 -21.04
N GLY A 198 13.69 0.04 -22.12
CA GLY A 198 14.28 -0.06 -23.45
C GLY A 198 15.23 1.11 -23.62
#